data_AF-A0A2S1LLU2-F1
#
_entry.id   AF-A0A2S1LLU2-F1
#
_cell.length_a   1.000
_cell.length_b   1.000
_cell.length_c   1.000
_cell.angle_alpha   90.00
_cell.angle_beta   90.00
_cell.angle_gamma   90.00
#
_symmetry.space_group_name_H-M   'P 1'
#
loop_
_entity.id
_entity.type
_entity.pdbx_description
1 polymer ?
#
loop_
_entity_poly.entity_id
_entity_poly.type
_entity_poly.pdbx_seq_one_letter_code
_entity_poly.pdbx_strand_id
1 'polypeptide(L)'
;MKINSFIKNNFTLQLCIALLILFGSIAILSVYEYKNADKFYDSSLHSIIVKRSKLQQKSTAFYVDNEIRIDSIAGIAEYDLKLGDSIVKKGKTFQFDVYRKNTTFGYQLMQTYYYEDNLYSFLHPESNTRQLQH
;
A
#
# COMPACT_ATOMS: atom_id res chain seq x y z
N MET A 1 6.07 45.36 -31.30
CA MET A 1 5.16 44.36 -30.69
C MET A 1 5.88 42.99 -30.61
N LYS A 2 6.82 42.81 -29.66
CA LYS A 2 7.63 41.57 -29.49
C LYS A 2 7.67 41.03 -28.04
N ILE A 3 7.02 41.72 -27.10
CA ILE A 3 7.05 41.38 -25.67
C ILE A 3 6.18 40.14 -25.36
N ASN A 4 5.11 39.93 -26.14
CA ASN A 4 4.18 38.81 -25.94
C ASN A 4 4.75 37.43 -26.27
N SER A 5 5.77 37.30 -27.14
CA SER A 5 6.34 35.97 -27.45
C SER A 5 7.34 35.50 -26.38
N PHE A 6 8.07 36.41 -25.76
CA PHE A 6 9.10 36.07 -24.77
C PHE A 6 8.50 35.61 -23.43
N ILE A 7 7.45 36.30 -22.95
CA ILE A 7 6.74 35.92 -21.72
C ILE A 7 6.00 34.58 -21.90
N LYS A 8 5.40 34.36 -23.08
CA LYS A 8 4.64 33.15 -23.40
C LYS A 8 5.53 31.90 -23.50
N ASN A 9 6.75 32.02 -24.04
CA ASN A 9 7.72 30.92 -24.08
C ASN A 9 8.17 30.48 -22.68
N ASN A 10 8.42 31.43 -21.78
CA ASN A 10 8.83 31.12 -20.40
C ASN A 10 7.69 30.47 -19.61
N PHE A 11 6.44 30.90 -19.83
CA PHE A 11 5.27 30.30 -19.20
C PHE A 11 5.00 28.87 -19.69
N THR A 12 5.07 28.62 -21.01
CA THR A 12 4.89 27.26 -21.56
C THR A 12 5.98 26.31 -21.05
N LEU A 13 7.24 26.76 -21.00
CA LEU A 13 8.34 25.95 -20.46
C LEU A 13 8.13 25.61 -18.98
N GLN A 14 7.74 26.59 -18.15
CA GLN A 14 7.44 26.36 -16.74
C GLN A 14 6.28 25.37 -16.54
N LEU A 15 5.23 25.48 -17.35
CA LEU A 15 4.10 24.55 -17.31
C LEU A 15 4.53 23.12 -17.69
N CYS A 16 5.34 22.96 -18.73
CA CYS A 16 5.88 21.66 -19.12
C CYS A 16 6.73 21.03 -18.01
N ILE A 17 7.59 21.80 -17.34
CA ILE A 17 8.40 21.33 -16.22
C ILE A 17 7.50 20.90 -15.04
N ALA A 18 6.50 21.72 -14.70
CA ALA A 18 5.57 21.40 -13.61
C ALA A 18 4.78 20.11 -13.89
N LEU A 19 4.30 19.93 -15.13
CA LEU A 19 3.62 18.69 -15.53
C LEU A 19 4.58 17.50 -15.49
N LEU A 20 5.81 17.64 -15.95
CA LEU A 20 6.81 16.57 -15.91
C LEU A 20 7.10 16.13 -14.47
N ILE A 21 7.25 17.09 -13.55
CA ILE A 21 7.42 16.80 -12.12
C ILE A 21 6.19 16.09 -11.55
N LEU A 22 4.98 16.58 -11.87
CA LEU A 22 3.73 15.97 -11.43
C LEU A 22 3.61 14.51 -11.90
N PHE A 23 3.71 14.26 -13.21
CA PHE A 23 3.64 12.91 -13.77
C PHE A 23 4.78 12.02 -13.29
N GLY A 24 5.99 12.57 -13.16
CA GLY A 24 7.14 11.86 -12.63
C GLY A 24 6.91 11.40 -11.19
N SER A 25 6.38 12.26 -10.33
CA SER A 25 6.04 11.91 -8.94
C SER A 25 4.97 10.82 -8.85
N ILE A 26 3.92 10.90 -9.67
CA ILE A 26 2.87 9.88 -9.73
C ILE A 26 3.47 8.54 -10.17
N ALA A 27 4.30 8.53 -11.21
CA ALA A 27 4.95 7.33 -11.71
C ALA A 27 5.85 6.67 -10.64
N ILE A 28 6.65 7.47 -9.93
CA ILE A 28 7.51 6.97 -8.84
C ILE A 28 6.68 6.32 -7.73
N LEU A 29 5.59 6.98 -7.31
CA LEU A 29 4.69 6.44 -6.30
C LEU A 29 4.02 5.15 -6.77
N SER A 30 3.51 5.10 -8.02
CA SER A 30 2.92 3.89 -8.58
C SER A 30 3.89 2.71 -8.62
N VAL A 31 5.16 2.95 -8.99
CA VAL A 31 6.20 1.89 -8.97
C VAL A 31 6.48 1.43 -7.54
N TYR A 32 6.50 2.35 -6.58
CA TYR A 32 6.71 2.02 -5.18
C TYR A 32 5.57 1.16 -4.61
N GLU A 33 4.32 1.55 -4.85
CA GLU A 33 3.13 0.78 -4.44
C GLU A 33 3.14 -0.62 -5.07
N TYR A 34 3.37 -0.70 -6.39
CA TYR A 34 3.44 -1.97 -7.10
C TYR A 34 4.51 -2.91 -6.51
N LYS A 35 5.72 -2.40 -6.25
CA LYS A 35 6.79 -3.21 -5.63
C LYS A 35 6.44 -3.68 -4.23
N ASN A 36 5.71 -2.88 -3.46
CA ASN A 36 5.24 -3.29 -2.13
C ASN A 36 4.18 -4.39 -2.24
N ALA A 37 3.23 -4.25 -3.16
CA ALA A 37 2.19 -5.25 -3.41
C ALA A 37 2.76 -6.57 -3.93
N ASP A 38 3.72 -6.50 -4.84
CA ASP A 38 4.46 -7.66 -5.37
C ASP A 38 5.19 -8.41 -4.24
N LYS A 39 5.97 -7.68 -3.43
CA LYS A 39 6.62 -8.24 -2.23
C LYS A 39 5.61 -8.84 -1.25
N PHE A 40 4.49 -8.15 -1.02
CA PHE A 40 3.44 -8.63 -0.15
C PHE A 40 2.87 -9.95 -0.70
N TYR A 41 2.45 -9.98 -1.96
CA TYR A 41 1.86 -11.14 -2.61
C TYR A 41 2.80 -12.36 -2.55
N ASP A 42 4.06 -12.18 -2.92
CA ASP A 42 5.02 -13.27 -3.07
C ASP A 42 5.52 -13.84 -1.75
N SER A 43 5.71 -13.00 -0.74
CA SER A 43 6.32 -13.42 0.52
C SER A 43 5.36 -14.23 1.40
N SER A 44 5.89 -15.27 2.05
CA SER A 44 5.29 -15.79 3.28
C SER A 44 5.69 -14.88 4.44
N LEU A 45 4.73 -14.48 5.27
CA LEU A 45 4.98 -13.65 6.44
C LEU A 45 4.64 -14.38 7.71
N HIS A 46 5.54 -14.28 8.69
CA HIS A 46 5.28 -14.60 10.08
C HIS A 46 6.06 -13.58 10.90
N SER A 47 5.45 -12.44 11.17
CA SER A 47 6.14 -11.28 11.73
C SER A 47 5.22 -10.48 12.63
N ILE A 48 5.82 -9.78 13.59
CA ILE A 48 5.13 -8.81 14.42
C ILE A 48 5.12 -7.44 13.72
N ILE A 49 4.06 -6.66 13.91
CA ILE A 49 4.03 -5.25 13.53
C ILE A 49 4.91 -4.46 14.50
N VAL A 50 6.02 -3.94 13.98
CA VAL A 50 7.03 -3.22 14.78
C VAL A 50 6.88 -1.71 14.71
N LYS A 51 6.27 -1.19 13.64
CA LYS A 51 6.11 0.25 13.42
C LYS A 51 4.74 0.59 12.84
N ARG A 52 4.23 1.74 13.27
CA ARG A 52 2.99 2.36 12.80
C ARG A 52 3.27 3.82 12.44
N SER A 53 2.81 4.26 11.28
CA SER A 53 2.84 5.68 10.89
C SER A 53 1.44 6.12 10.47
N LYS A 54 0.93 7.21 11.05
CA LYS A 54 -0.37 7.79 10.67
C LYS A 54 -0.13 8.94 9.70
N LEU A 55 -0.70 8.86 8.51
CA LEU A 55 -0.74 9.99 7.57
C LEU A 55 -2.09 10.71 7.70
N GLN A 56 -2.06 11.91 8.29
CA GLN A 56 -3.17 12.89 8.34
C GLN A 56 -4.57 12.26 8.56
N GLN A 57 -4.69 11.37 9.56
CA GLN A 57 -5.92 10.68 9.99
C GLN A 57 -6.65 9.78 8.96
N LYS A 58 -6.25 9.74 7.69
CA LYS A 58 -6.92 8.96 6.64
C LYS A 58 -6.29 7.59 6.38
N SER A 59 -4.97 7.50 6.56
CA SER A 59 -4.22 6.27 6.34
C SER A 59 -3.30 5.95 7.52
N THR A 60 -3.23 4.68 7.87
CA THR A 60 -2.23 4.16 8.80
C THR A 60 -1.38 3.11 8.10
N ALA A 61 -0.09 3.40 7.96
CA ALA A 61 0.90 2.45 7.47
C ALA A 61 1.43 1.61 8.64
N PHE A 62 1.40 0.29 8.48
CA PHE A 62 1.96 -0.69 9.39
C PHE A 62 3.14 -1.39 8.72
N TYR A 63 4.23 -1.59 9.45
CA TYR A 63 5.43 -2.24 8.92
C TYR A 63 5.69 -3.53 9.69
N VAL A 64 5.83 -4.62 8.93
CA VAL A 64 6.28 -5.94 9.41
C VAL A 64 7.74 -6.17 9.02
N ASP A 65 8.38 -7.19 9.57
CA ASP A 65 9.75 -7.58 9.20
C ASP A 65 9.88 -7.77 7.69
N ASN A 66 11.05 -7.44 7.15
CA ASN A 66 11.37 -7.33 5.72
C ASN A 66 10.77 -6.11 5.00
N GLU A 67 10.48 -5.03 5.74
CA GLU A 67 10.07 -3.72 5.21
C GLU A 67 8.75 -3.71 4.42
N ILE A 68 7.94 -4.77 4.55
CA ILE A 68 6.63 -4.82 3.91
C ILE A 68 5.68 -3.90 4.63
N ARG A 69 5.02 -3.02 3.86
CA ARG A 69 4.07 -2.03 4.35
C ARG A 69 2.65 -2.51 4.10
N ILE A 70 1.81 -2.47 5.14
CA ILE A 70 0.37 -2.69 5.06
C ILE A 70 -0.31 -1.36 5.35
N ASP A 71 -0.98 -0.80 4.36
CA ASP A 71 -1.70 0.47 4.50
C ASP A 71 -3.16 0.21 4.81
N SER A 72 -3.61 0.70 5.97
CA SER A 72 -5.03 0.74 6.32
C SER A 72 -5.59 2.10 5.96
N ILE A 73 -6.47 2.15 4.97
CA ILE A 73 -7.08 3.39 4.46
C ILE A 73 -8.57 3.38 4.80
N ALA A 74 -9.01 4.38 5.57
CA ALA A 74 -10.40 4.49 6.01
C ALA A 74 -11.36 4.52 4.81
N GLY A 75 -12.41 3.67 4.85
CA GLY A 75 -13.43 3.60 3.79
C GLY A 75 -13.01 2.90 2.49
N ILE A 76 -11.79 2.35 2.42
CA ILE A 76 -11.31 1.56 1.27
C ILE A 76 -10.85 0.19 1.78
N ALA A 77 -9.82 0.17 2.61
CA ALA A 77 -9.19 -1.02 3.13
C ALA A 77 -8.86 -0.81 4.61
N GLU A 78 -9.88 -0.94 5.46
CA GLU A 78 -9.75 -0.66 6.89
C GLU A 78 -9.41 -1.94 7.67
N TYR A 79 -8.27 -1.91 8.35
CA TYR A 79 -7.77 -3.02 9.16
C TYR A 79 -7.60 -2.57 10.61
N ASP A 80 -8.16 -3.29 11.59
CA ASP A 80 -7.91 -3.03 13.03
C ASP A 80 -6.54 -3.58 13.46
N LEU A 81 -5.46 -3.10 12.84
CA LEU A 81 -4.10 -3.51 13.19
C LEU A 81 -3.52 -2.63 14.32
N LYS A 82 -2.73 -3.26 15.18
CA LYS A 82 -2.05 -2.62 16.32
C LYS A 82 -0.58 -3.04 16.37
N LEU A 83 0.24 -2.18 16.98
CA LEU A 83 1.62 -2.52 17.29
C LEU A 83 1.64 -3.78 18.16
N GLY A 84 2.52 -4.71 17.83
CA GLY A 84 2.60 -5.99 18.54
C GLY A 84 1.65 -7.08 18.03
N ASP A 85 0.76 -6.81 17.07
CA ASP A 85 0.02 -7.88 16.39
C ASP A 85 0.98 -8.72 15.55
N SER A 86 0.75 -10.04 15.51
CA SER A 86 1.47 -10.97 14.65
C SER A 86 0.68 -11.18 13.36
N ILE A 87 1.34 -10.99 12.23
CA ILE A 87 0.82 -11.17 10.89
C ILE A 87 1.35 -12.49 10.35
N VAL A 88 0.44 -13.38 9.96
CA VAL A 88 0.75 -14.67 9.36
C VAL A 88 0.14 -14.76 7.97
N LYS A 89 0.95 -15.15 6.99
CA LYS A 89 0.57 -15.14 5.58
C LYS A 89 1.30 -16.24 4.83
N LYS A 90 0.61 -16.90 3.90
CA LYS A 90 1.25 -17.79 2.92
C LYS A 90 1.78 -16.97 1.73
N GLY A 91 2.81 -17.46 1.04
CA GLY A 91 3.22 -16.86 -0.23
C GLY A 91 2.12 -16.97 -1.30
N LYS A 92 2.21 -16.13 -2.33
CA LYS A 92 1.31 -16.10 -3.50
C LYS A 92 -0.18 -15.90 -3.15
N THR A 93 -0.46 -15.04 -2.19
CA THR A 93 -1.83 -14.63 -1.84
C THR A 93 -1.84 -13.23 -1.27
N PHE A 94 -2.98 -12.54 -1.33
CA PHE A 94 -3.21 -11.29 -0.60
C PHE A 94 -3.90 -11.50 0.76
N GLN A 95 -4.31 -12.72 1.07
CA GLN A 95 -4.92 -13.07 2.34
C GLN A 95 -3.87 -13.16 3.45
N PHE A 96 -4.13 -12.54 4.59
CA PHE A 96 -3.29 -12.62 5.78
C PHE A 96 -4.13 -12.71 7.05
N ASP A 97 -3.59 -13.41 8.03
CA ASP A 97 -4.20 -13.61 9.34
C ASP A 97 -3.53 -12.70 10.37
N VAL A 98 -4.33 -12.12 11.24
CA VAL A 98 -3.88 -11.23 12.32
C VAL A 98 -4.11 -11.93 13.64
N TYR A 99 -3.03 -12.11 14.40
CA TYR A 99 -3.05 -12.66 15.73
C TYR A 99 -2.71 -11.58 16.74
N ARG A 100 -3.48 -11.50 17.81
CA ARG A 100 -3.27 -10.53 18.89
C ARG A 100 -2.99 -11.24 20.20
N LYS A 101 -2.01 -10.74 20.94
CA LYS A 101 -1.67 -11.30 22.26
C LYS A 101 -2.78 -10.97 23.26
N ASN A 102 -3.40 -12.01 23.80
CA ASN A 102 -4.28 -11.94 24.95
C ASN A 102 -3.44 -12.16 26.23
N THR A 103 -3.80 -11.48 27.32
CA THR A 103 -3.12 -11.58 28.62
C THR A 103 -3.12 -13.00 29.19
N THR A 104 -4.11 -13.83 28.82
CA THR A 104 -4.32 -15.14 29.45
C THR A 104 -3.90 -16.32 28.57
N PHE A 105 -4.03 -16.20 27.24
CA PHE A 105 -3.93 -17.35 26.32
C PHE A 105 -2.89 -17.19 25.20
N GLY A 106 -2.02 -16.18 25.30
CA GLY A 106 -1.04 -15.91 24.25
C GLY A 106 -1.68 -15.33 22.99
N TYR A 107 -1.05 -15.53 21.82
CA TYR A 107 -1.56 -15.01 20.54
C TYR A 107 -2.78 -15.80 20.08
N GLN A 108 -3.88 -15.09 19.81
CA GLN A 108 -5.11 -15.66 19.30
C GLN A 108 -5.47 -15.02 17.95
N LEU A 109 -6.00 -15.81 17.03
CA LEU A 109 -6.48 -15.31 15.75
C LEU A 109 -7.60 -14.30 16.02
N MET A 110 -7.39 -13.07 15.58
CA MET A 110 -8.35 -11.98 15.71
C MET A 110 -9.22 -11.90 14.46
N GLN A 111 -8.58 -11.83 13.29
CA GLN A 111 -9.28 -11.73 12.01
C GLN A 111 -8.38 -12.11 10.85
N THR A 112 -8.99 -12.64 9.80
CA THR A 112 -8.37 -12.82 8.48
C THR A 112 -8.78 -11.64 7.59
N TYR A 113 -7.79 -11.01 6.96
CA TYR A 113 -7.97 -9.91 6.03
C TYR A 113 -7.43 -10.25 4.65
N TYR A 114 -7.78 -9.40 3.69
CA TYR A 114 -7.21 -9.41 2.35
C TYR A 114 -6.62 -8.04 2.06
N TYR A 115 -5.34 -8.01 1.70
CA TYR A 115 -4.66 -6.80 1.26
C TYR A 115 -5.26 -6.31 -0.06
N GLU A 116 -5.76 -5.07 -0.08
CA GLU A 116 -6.31 -4.47 -1.29
C GLU A 116 -5.22 -3.74 -2.05
N ASP A 117 -4.93 -4.21 -3.27
CA ASP A 117 -4.06 -3.50 -4.20
C ASP A 117 -4.69 -3.43 -5.60
N ASN A 118 -5.13 -2.24 -5.98
CA ASN A 118 -5.83 -2.01 -7.25
C ASN A 118 -4.88 -2.02 -8.46
N LEU A 119 -3.61 -1.63 -8.29
CA LEU A 119 -2.68 -1.49 -9.41
C LEU A 119 -2.10 -2.85 -9.81
N TYR A 120 -1.65 -3.63 -8.83
CA TYR A 120 -1.17 -4.99 -8.98
C TYR A 120 -2.28 -5.90 -9.51
N SER A 121 -3.48 -5.87 -8.92
CA SER A 121 -4.60 -6.71 -9.40
C SER A 121 -5.07 -6.35 -10.82
N PHE A 122 -4.94 -5.08 -11.22
CA PHE A 122 -5.19 -4.66 -12.61
C PHE A 122 -4.15 -5.24 -13.58
N LEU A 123 -2.88 -5.31 -13.18
CA LEU A 123 -1.80 -5.88 -13.99
C LEU A 123 -1.73 -7.42 -13.93
N HIS A 124 -2.23 -8.01 -12.85
CA HIS A 124 -2.22 -9.44 -12.53
C HIS A 124 -3.62 -9.94 -12.15
N PRO A 125 -4.58 -9.99 -13.09
CA PRO A 125 -5.95 -10.37 -12.79
C PRO A 125 -6.09 -11.79 -12.22
N GLU A 126 -5.14 -12.68 -12.51
CA GLU A 126 -5.04 -14.04 -11.96
C GLU A 126 -4.81 -14.09 -10.45
N SER A 127 -4.25 -13.03 -9.86
CA SER A 127 -4.04 -12.92 -8.41
C SER A 127 -5.33 -12.65 -7.62
N ASN A 128 -6.41 -12.33 -8.33
CA ASN A 128 -7.68 -11.87 -7.78
C ASN A 128 -8.61 -13.06 -7.46
N THR A 129 -8.21 -13.90 -6.51
CA THR A 129 -8.98 -15.11 -6.12
C THR A 129 -10.28 -14.82 -5.35
N ARG A 130 -10.60 -13.55 -5.06
CA ARG A 130 -11.86 -13.15 -4.42
C ARG A 130 -13.13 -13.48 -5.25
N GLN A 131 -13.01 -13.78 -6.56
CA GLN A 131 -14.19 -13.97 -7.44
C GLN A 131 -14.65 -15.41 -7.67
N LEU A 132 -13.98 -16.43 -7.13
CA LEU A 132 -14.35 -17.84 -7.38
C LEU A 132 -15.15 -18.50 -6.23
N GLN A 133 -15.53 -17.74 -5.21
CA GLN A 133 -16.30 -18.24 -4.07
C GLN A 133 -17.47 -17.30 -3.76
N HIS A 134 -18.41 -17.21 -4.71
CA HIS A 134 -19.80 -16.85 -4.45
C HIS A 134 -20.71 -17.86 -5.14
#